data_AF-A0A2A5YDR9-F1
#
_entry.id   AF-A0A2A5YDR9-F1
#
_cell.length_a   1.000
_cell.length_b   1.000
_cell.length_c   1.000
_cell.angle_alpha   90.00
_cell.angle_beta   90.00
_cell.angle_gamma   90.00
#
_symmetry.space_group_name_H-M   'P 1'
#
loop_
_entity.id
_entity.type
_entity.pdbx_description
1 polymer ?
#
loop_
_entity_poly.entity_id
_entity_poly.type
_entity_poly.pdbx_seq_one_letter_code
_entity_poly.pdbx_strand_id
1 'polypeptide(L)'
;MDEKLVQEISNTTGVPQMLVSRSAQARAEANGTDVNTILASWSSGTPTDVVAAPVVEETVVAAPVVEETVVAAPVVEEIVEPPADLSSKIVRAIQYGSLFGLISGFIQAIAASAYLYEGLILESETFNLIANYEKTTYIVALSVITTFFSVLNTVNIKKLLESNFIGHGIKTTDRESIFQGIGLGLVFGSISGFFITSSIGQTIEPILPDDPTVFLLPVFGSFWRIVLLSTIFQALITVITILLGVPKGLDVFEKEEADIIRKRITGSVVIPLSAILVGGLIAVLIAQVFINFHDYAPLFALIISAAILIFSSVMSAGPKIKITKNEVLITALGIITLTVIIASVAASQL
;
A
#
# COMPACT_ATOMS: atom_id res chain seq x y z
N MET A 1 -7.91 27.93 -20.67
CA MET A 1 -6.55 28.16 -21.19
C MET A 1 -6.49 27.55 -22.60
N ASP A 2 -6.05 28.32 -23.59
CA ASP A 2 -5.96 27.89 -24.98
C ASP A 2 -4.64 27.13 -25.25
N GLU A 3 -4.74 25.82 -25.48
CA GLU A 3 -3.60 24.93 -25.70
C GLU A 3 -2.85 25.24 -27.01
N LYS A 4 -3.53 25.82 -28.01
CA LYS A 4 -2.88 26.17 -29.29
C LYS A 4 -1.89 27.31 -29.12
N LEU A 5 -2.26 28.32 -28.34
CA LEU A 5 -1.38 29.47 -28.03
C LEU A 5 -0.17 29.03 -27.19
N VAL A 6 -0.37 28.11 -26.24
CA VAL A 6 0.71 27.54 -25.42
C VAL A 6 1.71 26.78 -26.27
N GLN A 7 1.23 25.98 -27.22
CA GLN A 7 2.07 25.24 -28.16
C GLN A 7 2.84 26.18 -29.10
N GLU A 8 2.19 27.21 -29.63
CA GLU A 8 2.80 28.20 -30.51
C GLU A 8 3.92 29.00 -29.82
N ILE A 9 3.67 29.47 -28.59
CA ILE A 9 4.65 30.20 -27.78
C ILE A 9 5.81 29.28 -27.39
N SER A 10 5.53 28.02 -27.03
CA SER A 10 6.57 27.03 -26.71
C SER A 10 7.49 26.76 -27.90
N ASN A 11 6.92 26.59 -29.09
CA ASN A 11 7.69 26.37 -30.32
C ASN A 11 8.51 27.61 -30.72
N THR A 12 7.98 28.82 -30.50
CA THR A 12 8.63 30.08 -30.88
C THR A 12 9.74 30.49 -29.92
N THR A 13 9.57 30.24 -28.63
CA THR A 13 10.51 30.66 -27.58
C THR A 13 11.49 29.56 -27.15
N GLY A 14 11.27 28.30 -27.56
CA GLY A 14 12.05 27.15 -27.12
C GLY A 14 11.83 26.76 -25.65
N VAL A 15 10.87 27.42 -24.97
CA VAL A 15 10.50 27.14 -23.59
C VAL A 15 9.52 25.96 -23.57
N PRO A 16 9.70 24.93 -22.73
CA PRO A 16 8.75 23.83 -22.59
C PRO A 16 7.31 24.32 -22.31
N GLN A 17 6.31 23.69 -22.94
CA GLN A 17 4.88 24.06 -22.80
C GLN A 17 4.43 24.20 -21.34
N MET A 18 4.96 23.34 -20.46
CA MET A 18 4.68 23.35 -19.02
C MET A 18 5.17 24.61 -18.29
N LEU A 19 6.25 25.24 -18.77
CA LEU A 19 6.75 26.48 -18.17
C LEU A 19 5.99 27.70 -18.71
N VAL A 20 5.57 27.65 -19.98
CA VAL A 20 4.72 28.68 -20.61
C VAL A 20 3.36 28.74 -19.89
N SER A 21 2.73 27.59 -19.64
CA SER A 21 1.45 27.52 -18.92
C SER A 21 1.57 28.05 -17.49
N ARG A 22 2.57 27.58 -16.74
CA ARG A 22 2.84 28.03 -15.35
C ARG A 22 3.11 29.53 -15.28
N SER A 23 3.88 30.08 -16.22
CA SER A 23 4.17 31.51 -16.23
C SER A 23 2.94 32.34 -16.60
N ALA A 24 2.13 31.89 -17.56
CA ALA A 24 0.93 32.60 -17.97
C ALA A 24 -0.11 32.65 -16.84
N GLN A 25 -0.28 31.52 -16.15
CA GLN A 25 -1.19 31.41 -15.01
C GLN A 25 -0.75 32.29 -13.83
N ALA A 26 0.54 32.28 -13.48
CA ALA A 26 1.07 33.12 -12.41
C ALA A 26 0.90 34.63 -12.69
N ARG A 27 1.03 35.05 -13.95
CA ARG A 27 0.83 36.47 -14.32
C ARG A 27 -0.64 36.85 -14.43
N ALA A 28 -1.50 35.95 -14.87
CA ALA A 28 -2.94 36.15 -14.89
C ALA A 28 -3.48 36.37 -13.47
N GLU A 29 -3.01 35.56 -12.51
CA GLU A 29 -3.36 35.66 -11.10
C GLU A 29 -2.82 36.95 -10.46
N ALA A 30 -1.56 37.31 -10.72
CA ALA A 30 -0.97 38.55 -10.21
C ALA A 30 -1.63 39.82 -10.76
N ASN A 31 -2.15 39.78 -11.98
CA ASN A 31 -2.75 40.93 -12.66
C ASN A 31 -4.29 40.93 -12.62
N GLY A 32 -4.93 39.91 -12.03
CA GLY A 32 -6.39 39.78 -12.03
C GLY A 32 -7.01 39.69 -13.44
N THR A 33 -6.28 39.12 -14.40
CA THR A 33 -6.71 39.03 -15.81
C THR A 33 -6.84 37.57 -16.26
N ASP A 34 -7.52 37.32 -17.38
CA ASP A 34 -7.64 35.97 -17.93
C ASP A 34 -6.31 35.45 -18.51
N VAL A 35 -6.06 34.14 -18.35
CA VAL A 35 -4.83 33.47 -18.82
C VAL A 35 -4.66 33.61 -20.33
N ASN A 36 -5.74 33.59 -21.11
CA ASN A 36 -5.65 33.70 -22.57
C ASN A 36 -5.26 35.11 -23.01
N THR A 37 -5.57 36.14 -22.22
CA THR A 37 -5.15 37.52 -22.48
C THR A 37 -3.63 37.67 -22.34
N ILE A 38 -3.03 36.99 -21.35
CA ILE A 38 -1.57 36.95 -21.16
C ILE A 38 -0.91 36.14 -22.28
N LEU A 39 -1.48 35.01 -22.69
CA LEU A 39 -0.94 34.20 -23.80
C LEU A 39 -1.02 34.96 -25.13
N ALA A 40 -2.13 35.67 -25.38
CA ALA A 40 -2.31 36.48 -26.58
C ALA A 40 -1.28 37.62 -26.66
N SER A 41 -0.98 38.30 -25.55
CA SER A 41 0.02 39.39 -25.53
C SER A 41 1.45 38.89 -25.80
N TRP A 42 1.74 37.65 -25.44
CA TRP A 42 3.02 37.00 -25.77
C TRP A 42 3.11 36.57 -27.22
N SER A 43 1.99 36.15 -27.82
CA SER A 43 1.94 35.85 -29.26
C SER A 43 2.04 37.11 -30.14
N SER A 44 1.55 38.27 -29.67
CA SER A 44 1.55 39.52 -30.44
C SER A 44 2.78 40.40 -30.25
N GLY A 45 3.75 39.98 -29.42
CA GLY A 45 5.01 40.68 -29.22
C GLY A 45 4.88 42.07 -28.58
N THR A 46 3.78 42.36 -27.89
CA THR A 46 3.54 43.68 -27.30
C THR A 46 3.67 43.60 -25.77
N PRO A 47 4.59 44.35 -25.14
CA PRO A 47 4.66 44.40 -23.68
C PRO A 47 3.34 44.98 -23.16
N THR A 48 2.68 44.27 -22.24
CA THR A 48 1.56 44.87 -21.50
C THR A 48 2.14 45.92 -20.58
N ASP A 49 1.90 47.20 -20.91
CA ASP A 49 2.28 48.33 -20.08
C ASP A 49 1.66 48.20 -18.69
N VAL A 50 2.47 48.49 -17.69
CA VAL A 50 2.09 48.55 -16.29
C VAL A 50 1.18 49.77 -16.10
N VAL A 51 -0.13 49.57 -16.18
CA VAL A 51 -1.09 50.59 -15.74
C VAL A 51 -1.35 50.37 -14.25
N ALA A 52 -0.73 51.23 -13.44
CA ALA A 52 -1.11 51.42 -12.05
C ALA A 52 -2.60 51.82 -11.98
N ALA A 53 -3.42 51.04 -11.28
CA ALA A 53 -4.80 51.39 -11.02
C ALA A 53 -4.88 52.59 -10.06
N PRO A 54 -5.70 53.63 -10.34
CA PRO A 54 -6.02 54.64 -9.36
C PRO A 54 -7.10 54.11 -8.39
N VAL A 55 -6.97 54.57 -7.15
CA VAL A 55 -7.87 54.37 -6.01
C VAL A 55 -9.33 54.67 -6.40
N VAL A 56 -10.22 53.73 -6.07
CA VAL A 56 -11.68 53.88 -6.21
C VAL A 56 -12.21 54.66 -5.00
N GLU A 57 -12.75 55.85 -5.26
CA GLU A 57 -13.62 56.57 -4.32
C GLU A 57 -15.07 56.08 -4.45
N GLU A 58 -15.68 55.96 -3.28
CA GLU A 58 -17.02 55.53 -2.92
C GLU A 58 -18.15 56.34 -3.58
N THR A 59 -19.23 55.70 -4.03
CA THR A 59 -20.60 56.26 -3.90
C THR A 59 -21.66 55.17 -3.97
N VAL A 60 -22.45 55.13 -2.90
CA VAL A 60 -23.62 54.29 -2.64
C VAL A 60 -24.86 54.89 -3.29
N VAL A 61 -25.70 54.10 -4.00
CA VAL A 61 -27.18 54.28 -3.97
C VAL A 61 -27.89 52.94 -4.19
N ALA A 62 -28.86 52.66 -3.31
CA ALA A 62 -29.69 51.48 -3.20
C ALA A 62 -30.92 51.46 -4.13
N ALA A 63 -31.38 50.26 -4.50
CA ALA A 63 -32.81 49.95 -4.68
C ALA A 63 -33.05 48.42 -4.56
N PRO A 64 -34.10 47.96 -3.87
CA PRO A 64 -34.33 46.55 -3.58
C PRO A 64 -35.21 45.90 -4.66
N VAL A 65 -34.81 44.73 -5.16
CA VAL A 65 -35.71 43.83 -5.89
C VAL A 65 -35.64 42.47 -5.22
N VAL A 66 -36.76 42.13 -4.59
CA VAL A 66 -37.06 40.82 -4.05
C VAL A 66 -37.45 39.94 -5.23
N GLU A 67 -36.57 39.01 -5.62
CA GLU A 67 -36.98 37.84 -6.40
C GLU A 67 -36.48 36.57 -5.71
N GLU A 68 -37.48 35.79 -5.32
CA GLU A 68 -37.49 34.43 -4.83
C GLU A 68 -36.53 33.52 -5.61
N THR A 69 -35.41 33.13 -4.99
CA THR A 69 -34.48 32.16 -5.56
C THR A 69 -34.09 31.13 -4.51
N VAL A 70 -34.67 29.94 -4.70
CA VAL A 70 -34.15 28.60 -4.39
C VAL A 70 -33.25 28.49 -3.17
N VAL A 71 -33.76 27.80 -2.13
CA VAL A 71 -32.99 27.27 -1.02
C VAL A 71 -31.93 26.30 -1.57
N ALA A 72 -30.79 26.84 -2.00
CA ALA A 72 -29.57 26.08 -2.15
C ALA A 72 -29.13 25.71 -0.74
N ALA A 73 -29.24 24.42 -0.41
CA ALA A 73 -28.53 23.86 0.73
C ALA A 73 -27.07 24.37 0.66
N PRO A 74 -26.48 24.85 1.76
CA PRO A 74 -25.09 25.25 1.72
C PRO A 74 -24.29 24.01 1.33
N VAL A 75 -23.75 24.00 0.11
CA VAL A 75 -22.56 23.23 -0.20
C VAL A 75 -21.54 23.81 0.75
N VAL A 76 -21.33 23.13 1.88
CA VAL A 76 -20.18 23.38 2.72
C VAL A 76 -19.01 23.02 1.83
N GLU A 77 -18.46 24.02 1.15
CA GLU A 77 -17.15 23.94 0.54
C GLU A 77 -16.23 23.59 1.70
N GLU A 78 -15.89 22.31 1.81
CA GLU A 78 -14.87 21.84 2.73
C GLU A 78 -13.62 22.62 2.34
N ILE A 79 -13.28 23.67 3.10
CA ILE A 79 -12.06 24.43 2.92
C ILE A 79 -10.95 23.45 3.28
N VAL A 80 -10.51 22.68 2.29
CA VAL A 80 -9.42 21.74 2.46
C VAL A 80 -8.15 22.56 2.51
N GLU A 81 -7.64 22.76 3.73
CA GLU A 81 -6.38 23.45 3.95
C GLU A 81 -5.22 22.79 3.17
N PRO A 82 -4.21 23.57 2.76
CA PRO A 82 -3.09 23.06 2.00
C PRO A 82 -2.39 21.91 2.74
N PRO A 83 -1.77 20.97 2.00
CA PRO A 83 -1.14 19.82 2.61
C PRO A 83 0.03 20.24 3.51
N ALA A 84 0.09 19.64 4.70
CA ALA A 84 1.24 19.80 5.57
C ALA A 84 2.52 19.24 4.91
N ASP A 85 3.68 19.72 5.36
CA ASP A 85 4.96 19.27 4.83
C ASP A 85 5.17 17.77 5.07
N LEU A 86 5.84 17.08 4.13
CA LEU A 86 6.04 15.64 4.17
C LEU A 86 6.84 15.22 5.40
N SER A 87 7.82 16.02 5.83
CA SER A 87 8.61 15.73 7.03
C SER A 87 7.72 15.63 8.28
N SER A 88 6.78 16.56 8.43
CA SER A 88 5.82 16.58 9.54
C SER A 88 4.93 15.33 9.54
N LYS A 89 4.43 14.93 8.35
CA LYS A 89 3.62 13.73 8.19
C LYS A 89 4.40 12.47 8.55
N ILE A 90 5.67 12.37 8.16
CA ILE A 90 6.54 11.24 8.50
C ILE A 90 6.78 11.18 10.01
N VAL A 91 7.10 12.29 10.66
CA VAL A 91 7.32 12.33 12.12
C VAL A 91 6.05 11.89 12.87
N ARG A 92 4.87 12.38 12.48
CA ARG A 92 3.60 11.96 13.08
C ARG A 92 3.32 10.47 12.81
N ALA A 93 3.57 10.00 11.59
CA ALA A 93 3.41 8.60 11.23
C ALA A 93 4.31 7.68 12.07
N ILE A 94 5.56 8.06 12.31
CA ILE A 94 6.47 7.32 13.19
C ILE A 94 5.92 7.27 14.62
N GLN A 95 5.46 8.42 15.16
CA GLN A 95 4.92 8.49 16.52
C GLN A 95 3.68 7.57 16.70
N TYR A 96 2.69 7.70 15.82
CA TYR A 96 1.47 6.88 15.89
C TYR A 96 1.76 5.41 15.60
N GLY A 97 2.54 5.13 14.57
CA GLY A 97 2.87 3.76 14.20
C GLY A 97 3.70 3.05 15.26
N SER A 98 4.58 3.76 15.96
CA SER A 98 5.34 3.20 17.10
C SER A 98 4.43 2.93 18.30
N LEU A 99 3.53 3.85 18.65
CA LEU A 99 2.59 3.65 19.75
C LEU A 99 1.62 2.48 19.48
N PHE A 100 1.05 2.46 18.27
CA PHE A 100 0.22 1.35 17.81
C PHE A 100 1.01 0.04 17.79
N GLY A 101 2.26 0.09 17.32
CA GLY A 101 3.17 -1.05 17.24
C GLY A 101 3.54 -1.63 18.60
N LEU A 102 3.70 -0.79 19.61
CA LEU A 102 3.94 -1.21 20.99
C LEU A 102 2.72 -1.95 21.55
N ILE A 103 1.54 -1.33 21.48
CA ILE A 103 0.29 -1.91 22.01
C ILE A 103 -0.05 -3.21 21.29
N SER A 104 -0.06 -3.18 19.95
CA SER A 104 -0.27 -4.38 19.16
C SER A 104 0.81 -5.40 19.44
N GLY A 105 2.07 -5.01 19.60
CA GLY A 105 3.18 -5.92 19.91
C GLY A 105 2.97 -6.71 21.19
N PHE A 106 2.47 -6.08 22.25
CA PHE A 106 2.09 -6.80 23.49
C PHE A 106 0.98 -7.81 23.23
N ILE A 107 -0.07 -7.42 22.50
CA ILE A 107 -1.19 -8.32 22.17
C ILE A 107 -0.71 -9.48 21.28
N GLN A 108 0.14 -9.19 20.28
CA GLN A 108 0.74 -10.18 19.40
C GLN A 108 1.63 -11.15 20.18
N ALA A 109 2.41 -10.66 21.14
CA ALA A 109 3.30 -11.50 21.94
C ALA A 109 2.51 -12.45 22.86
N ILE A 110 1.41 -12.00 23.45
CA ILE A 110 0.49 -12.84 24.23
C ILE A 110 -0.24 -13.86 23.33
N ALA A 111 -0.70 -13.42 22.16
CA ALA A 111 -1.37 -14.31 21.21
C ALA A 111 -0.41 -15.37 20.65
N ALA A 112 0.84 -14.99 20.34
CA ALA A 112 1.86 -15.90 19.88
C ALA A 112 2.33 -16.86 20.98
N SER A 113 2.37 -16.43 22.25
CA SER A 113 2.70 -17.32 23.37
C SER A 113 1.64 -18.40 23.57
N ALA A 114 0.39 -18.17 23.15
CA ALA A 114 -0.66 -19.20 23.13
C ALA A 114 -0.18 -20.49 22.42
N TYR A 115 0.56 -20.33 21.32
CA TYR A 115 1.12 -21.43 20.52
C TYR A 115 2.39 -22.06 21.11
N LEU A 116 2.93 -21.48 22.19
CA LEU A 116 4.12 -21.99 22.88
C LEU A 116 3.76 -22.79 24.14
N TYR A 117 2.53 -22.73 24.64
CA TYR A 117 2.17 -23.34 25.94
C TYR A 117 2.23 -24.87 25.95
N GLU A 118 1.90 -25.54 24.83
CA GLU A 118 1.85 -27.01 24.77
C GLU A 118 3.23 -27.66 24.90
N GLY A 119 4.30 -26.94 24.57
CA GLY A 119 5.68 -27.42 24.62
C GLY A 119 6.52 -26.86 25.76
N LEU A 120 5.92 -26.28 26.80
CA LEU A 120 6.66 -25.58 27.86
C LEU A 120 7.52 -26.51 28.71
N ILE A 121 8.79 -26.14 28.83
CA ILE A 121 9.82 -26.80 29.62
C ILE A 121 10.50 -25.72 30.46
N LEU A 122 10.67 -26.00 31.75
CA LEU A 122 11.48 -25.18 32.63
C LEU A 122 12.90 -25.73 32.63
N GLU A 123 13.86 -24.92 32.17
CA GLU A 123 15.27 -25.30 32.17
C GLU A 123 15.76 -25.40 33.62
N SER A 124 16.29 -26.56 34.01
CA SER A 124 16.62 -26.86 35.41
C SER A 124 17.77 -26.03 35.98
N GLU A 125 18.67 -25.54 35.13
CA GLU A 125 19.86 -24.81 35.55
C GLU A 125 19.63 -23.30 35.61
N THR A 126 18.88 -22.75 34.65
CA THR A 126 18.69 -21.30 34.51
C THR A 126 17.31 -20.83 34.96
N PHE A 127 16.38 -21.75 35.21
CA PHE A 127 14.95 -21.49 35.40
C PHE A 127 14.31 -20.70 34.24
N ASN A 128 14.91 -20.75 33.05
CA ASN A 128 14.33 -20.15 31.86
C ASN A 128 13.15 -20.97 31.36
N LEU A 129 12.11 -20.28 30.92
CA LEU A 129 10.96 -20.89 30.27
C LEU A 129 11.23 -21.04 28.78
N ILE A 130 11.34 -22.28 28.32
CA ILE A 130 11.61 -22.65 26.93
C ILE A 130 10.40 -23.43 26.41
N ALA A 131 10.05 -23.26 25.14
CA ALA A 131 8.97 -24.00 24.51
C ALA A 131 9.49 -24.84 23.34
N ASN A 132 9.10 -26.10 23.29
CA ASN A 132 9.12 -26.87 22.06
C ASN A 132 8.06 -26.30 21.10
N TYR A 133 8.44 -26.04 19.85
CA TYR A 133 7.56 -25.41 18.88
C TYR A 133 7.80 -25.96 17.47
N GLU A 134 6.78 -25.88 16.62
CA GLU A 134 6.94 -26.13 15.20
C GLU A 134 7.29 -24.83 14.47
N LYS A 135 8.45 -24.82 13.79
CA LYS A 135 9.00 -23.61 13.15
C LYS A 135 8.03 -22.99 12.14
N THR A 136 7.43 -23.80 11.28
CA THR A 136 6.51 -23.33 10.24
C THR A 136 5.26 -22.72 10.85
N THR A 137 4.60 -23.45 11.76
CA THR A 137 3.37 -23.00 12.44
C THR A 137 3.59 -21.69 13.19
N TYR A 138 4.71 -21.56 13.90
CA TYR A 138 5.04 -20.33 14.62
C TYR A 138 5.22 -19.12 13.69
N ILE A 139 5.98 -19.28 12.59
CA ILE A 139 6.21 -18.19 11.62
C ILE A 139 4.89 -17.79 10.94
N VAL A 140 4.07 -18.78 10.54
CA VAL A 140 2.78 -18.53 9.91
C VAL A 140 1.82 -17.82 10.86
N ALA A 141 1.71 -18.29 12.11
CA ALA A 141 0.84 -17.67 13.12
C ALA A 141 1.24 -16.22 13.38
N LEU A 142 2.53 -15.94 13.56
CA LEU A 142 3.01 -14.58 13.77
C LEU A 142 2.76 -13.70 12.52
N SER A 143 2.92 -14.26 11.33
CA SER A 143 2.65 -13.56 10.07
C SER A 143 1.18 -13.16 9.92
N VAL A 144 0.25 -14.08 10.20
CA VAL A 144 -1.19 -13.84 10.17
C VAL A 144 -1.61 -12.79 11.21
N ILE A 145 -1.11 -12.92 12.44
CA ILE A 145 -1.39 -11.98 13.53
C ILE A 145 -0.84 -10.58 13.20
N THR A 146 0.39 -10.48 12.70
CA THR A 146 0.98 -9.20 12.26
C THR A 146 0.16 -8.58 11.13
N THR A 147 -0.33 -9.42 10.22
CA THR A 147 -1.19 -9.01 9.10
C THR A 147 -2.48 -8.37 9.57
N PHE A 148 -3.15 -8.99 10.53
CA PHE A 148 -4.36 -8.43 11.14
C PHE A 148 -4.11 -7.02 11.70
N PHE A 149 -3.05 -6.84 12.48
CA PHE A 149 -2.71 -5.52 13.04
C PHE A 149 -2.25 -4.52 11.98
N SER A 150 -1.56 -4.95 10.94
CA SER A 150 -1.18 -4.10 9.81
C SER A 150 -2.40 -3.56 9.07
N VAL A 151 -3.42 -4.39 8.83
CA VAL A 151 -4.70 -3.95 8.24
C VAL A 151 -5.39 -2.92 9.12
N LEU A 152 -5.47 -3.17 10.44
CA LEU A 152 -6.05 -2.19 11.36
C LEU A 152 -5.28 -0.87 11.35
N ASN A 153 -3.94 -0.92 11.34
CA ASN A 153 -3.10 0.26 11.31
C ASN A 153 -3.34 1.09 10.04
N THR A 154 -3.18 0.46 8.88
CA THR A 154 -3.29 1.11 7.56
C THR A 154 -4.68 1.70 7.28
N VAL A 155 -5.75 1.09 7.79
CA VAL A 155 -7.12 1.60 7.66
C VAL A 155 -7.37 2.79 8.59
N ASN A 156 -6.86 2.73 9.82
CA ASN A 156 -7.15 3.73 10.85
C ASN A 156 -6.24 4.96 10.77
N ILE A 157 -4.97 4.81 10.39
CA ILE A 157 -4.00 5.91 10.45
C ILE A 157 -4.44 7.12 9.65
N LYS A 158 -5.00 6.93 8.45
CA LYS A 158 -5.45 8.04 7.60
C LYS A 158 -6.58 8.83 8.24
N LYS A 159 -7.53 8.13 8.88
CA LYS A 159 -8.68 8.74 9.58
C LYS A 159 -8.19 9.51 10.80
N LEU A 160 -7.24 8.92 11.52
CA LEU A 160 -6.69 9.48 12.73
C LEU A 160 -5.81 10.72 12.45
N LEU A 161 -4.97 10.68 11.43
CA LEU A 161 -4.14 11.84 11.08
C LEU A 161 -4.98 12.98 10.53
N GLU A 162 -5.99 12.69 9.71
CA GLU A 162 -6.92 13.70 9.19
C GLU A 162 -7.74 14.37 10.29
N SER A 163 -8.22 13.60 11.29
CA SER A 163 -9.04 14.17 12.37
C SER A 163 -8.23 14.97 13.39
N ASN A 164 -6.94 14.67 13.57
CA ASN A 164 -6.12 15.27 14.63
C ASN A 164 -5.16 16.35 14.12
N PHE A 165 -4.84 16.37 12.82
CA PHE A 165 -3.88 17.30 12.26
C PHE A 165 -4.34 17.88 10.92
N ILE A 166 -4.37 19.20 10.87
CA ILE A 166 -4.68 19.97 9.68
C ILE A 166 -3.67 19.66 8.57
N GLY A 167 -4.15 19.49 7.33
CA GLY A 167 -3.30 19.21 6.16
C GLY A 167 -2.66 17.80 6.13
N HIS A 168 -2.96 16.92 7.09
CA HIS A 168 -2.42 15.56 7.17
C HIS A 168 -3.30 14.50 6.49
N GLY A 169 -4.46 14.90 5.95
CA GLY A 169 -5.36 14.03 5.21
C GLY A 169 -4.71 13.45 3.95
N ILE A 170 -5.07 12.19 3.66
CA ILE A 170 -4.57 11.43 2.50
C ILE A 170 -5.74 10.79 1.76
N LYS A 171 -5.74 10.90 0.42
CA LYS A 171 -6.69 10.25 -0.47
C LYS A 171 -6.27 8.80 -0.72
N THR A 172 -6.72 7.90 0.15
CA THR A 172 -6.57 6.45 0.00
C THR A 172 -7.88 5.76 0.36
N THR A 173 -8.37 4.87 -0.49
CA THR A 173 -9.61 4.12 -0.22
C THR A 173 -9.40 3.05 0.86
N ASP A 174 -10.46 2.65 1.57
CA ASP A 174 -10.37 1.58 2.58
C ASP A 174 -9.90 0.25 1.97
N ARG A 175 -10.30 -0.04 0.73
CA ARG A 175 -9.84 -1.22 -0.02
C ARG A 175 -8.34 -1.21 -0.26
N GLU A 176 -7.79 -0.07 -0.67
CA GLU A 176 -6.33 0.07 -0.90
C GLU A 176 -5.56 -0.05 0.42
N SER A 177 -6.06 0.57 1.50
CA SER A 177 -5.47 0.41 2.83
C SER A 177 -5.45 -1.04 3.28
N ILE A 178 -6.56 -1.77 3.14
CA ILE A 178 -6.63 -3.21 3.47
C ILE A 178 -5.59 -3.99 2.65
N PHE A 179 -5.50 -3.74 1.35
CA PHE A 179 -4.55 -4.44 0.49
C PHE A 179 -3.09 -4.17 0.89
N GLN A 180 -2.75 -2.92 1.19
CA GLN A 180 -1.43 -2.54 1.70
C GLN A 180 -1.14 -3.20 3.05
N GLY A 181 -2.11 -3.19 3.97
CA GLY A 181 -1.99 -3.85 5.27
C GLY A 181 -1.78 -5.36 5.16
N ILE A 182 -2.49 -6.02 4.23
CA ILE A 182 -2.27 -7.45 3.96
C ILE A 182 -0.85 -7.70 3.47
N GLY A 183 -0.42 -6.97 2.45
CA GLY A 183 0.89 -7.21 1.85
C GLY A 183 2.06 -6.89 2.78
N LEU A 184 2.05 -5.72 3.41
CA LEU A 184 3.10 -5.32 4.34
C LEU A 184 3.09 -6.17 5.61
N GLY A 185 1.90 -6.52 6.10
CA GLY A 185 1.71 -7.39 7.25
C GLY A 185 2.31 -8.78 7.06
N LEU A 186 2.08 -9.40 5.91
CA LEU A 186 2.65 -10.71 5.58
C LEU A 186 4.16 -10.64 5.43
N VAL A 187 4.69 -9.59 4.79
CA VAL A 187 6.14 -9.39 4.63
C VAL A 187 6.80 -9.21 5.99
N PHE A 188 6.37 -8.23 6.77
CA PHE A 188 6.99 -7.91 8.06
C PHE A 188 6.76 -9.00 9.10
N GLY A 189 5.59 -9.62 9.13
CA GLY A 189 5.30 -10.73 10.04
C GLY A 189 6.15 -11.97 9.75
N SER A 190 6.36 -12.30 8.47
CA SER A 190 7.26 -13.40 8.08
C SER A 190 8.73 -13.08 8.41
N ILE A 191 9.16 -11.84 8.17
CA ILE A 191 10.50 -11.37 8.58
C ILE A 191 10.67 -11.48 10.10
N SER A 192 9.68 -11.06 10.89
CA SER A 192 9.70 -11.18 12.35
C SER A 192 9.82 -12.63 12.79
N GLY A 193 8.98 -13.52 12.27
CA GLY A 193 8.99 -14.94 12.62
C GLY A 193 10.32 -15.59 12.29
N PHE A 194 10.83 -15.34 11.09
CA PHE A 194 12.13 -15.86 10.66
C PHE A 194 13.27 -15.33 11.53
N PHE A 195 13.30 -14.02 11.79
CA PHE A 195 14.33 -13.39 12.61
C PHE A 195 14.33 -13.92 14.05
N ILE A 196 13.15 -14.08 14.66
CA ILE A 196 13.05 -14.61 16.03
C ILE A 196 13.54 -16.05 16.08
N THR A 197 13.03 -16.91 15.21
CA THR A 197 13.40 -18.34 15.19
C THR A 197 14.87 -18.55 14.82
N SER A 198 15.46 -17.68 14.00
CA SER A 198 16.88 -17.75 13.64
C SER A 198 17.82 -17.14 14.67
N SER A 199 17.37 -16.16 15.47
CA SER A 199 18.25 -15.44 16.40
C SER A 199 18.31 -16.05 17.79
N ILE A 200 17.23 -16.70 18.23
CA ILE A 200 17.15 -17.32 19.57
C ILE A 200 16.58 -18.74 19.56
N GLY A 201 16.12 -19.24 18.41
CA GLY A 201 15.70 -20.63 18.31
C GLY A 201 16.91 -21.55 18.40
N GLN A 202 16.76 -22.64 19.15
CA GLN A 202 17.73 -23.72 19.24
C GLN A 202 17.19 -24.93 18.50
N THR A 203 18.09 -25.67 17.84
CA THR A 203 17.76 -26.91 17.14
C THR A 203 18.58 -28.02 17.77
N ILE A 204 17.91 -29.04 18.27
CA ILE A 204 18.54 -30.25 18.80
C ILE A 204 18.41 -31.32 17.72
N GLU A 205 19.56 -31.72 17.17
CA GLU A 205 19.63 -32.79 16.20
C GLU A 205 19.38 -34.15 16.87
N PRO A 206 18.73 -35.08 16.16
CA PRO A 206 18.44 -36.40 16.68
C PRO A 206 19.73 -37.22 16.87
N ILE A 207 19.84 -37.90 18.00
CA ILE A 207 21.00 -38.75 18.31
C ILE A 207 20.81 -40.14 17.71
N LEU A 208 19.58 -40.65 17.71
CA LEU A 208 19.19 -41.91 17.10
C LEU A 208 18.46 -41.65 15.77
N PRO A 209 18.54 -42.57 14.80
CA PRO A 209 17.89 -42.41 13.49
C PRO A 209 16.37 -42.21 13.56
N ASP A 210 15.73 -42.69 14.62
CA ASP A 210 14.28 -42.65 14.81
C ASP A 210 13.79 -41.46 15.65
N ASP A 211 14.72 -40.66 16.22
CA ASP A 211 14.34 -39.51 17.03
C ASP A 211 13.98 -38.30 16.15
N PRO A 212 12.94 -37.52 16.50
CA PRO A 212 12.62 -36.30 15.77
C PRO A 212 13.59 -35.17 16.12
N THR A 213 13.85 -34.27 15.16
CA THR A 213 14.51 -32.99 15.44
C THR A 213 13.62 -32.12 16.33
N VAL A 214 14.18 -31.59 17.41
CA VAL A 214 13.43 -30.74 18.36
C VAL A 214 13.84 -29.29 18.19
N PHE A 215 12.85 -28.40 18.07
CA PHE A 215 13.09 -26.96 18.03
C PHE A 215 12.64 -26.32 19.33
N LEU A 216 13.55 -25.58 19.96
CA LEU A 216 13.31 -24.92 21.24
C LEU A 216 13.35 -23.41 21.08
N LEU A 217 12.45 -22.71 21.75
CA LEU A 217 12.39 -21.25 21.72
C LEU A 217 12.24 -20.68 23.15
N PRO A 218 13.13 -19.77 23.59
CA PRO A 218 12.97 -19.07 24.86
C PRO A 218 11.72 -18.17 24.83
N VAL A 219 10.77 -18.40 25.74
CA VAL A 219 9.45 -17.72 25.72
C VAL A 219 9.61 -16.22 25.98
N PHE A 220 10.32 -15.84 27.04
CA PHE A 220 10.56 -14.42 27.35
C PHE A 220 11.40 -13.72 26.29
N GLY A 221 12.40 -14.40 25.73
CA GLY A 221 13.25 -13.87 24.67
C GLY A 221 12.46 -13.62 23.38
N SER A 222 11.50 -14.51 23.08
CA SER A 222 10.59 -14.37 21.96
C SER A 222 9.60 -13.22 22.18
N PHE A 223 8.95 -13.18 23.34
CA PHE A 223 7.97 -12.16 23.72
C PHE A 223 8.49 -10.74 23.46
N TRP A 224 9.66 -10.39 24.01
CA TRP A 224 10.22 -9.04 23.86
C TRP A 224 10.65 -8.71 22.44
N ARG A 225 11.09 -9.71 21.66
CA ARG A 225 11.41 -9.52 20.24
C ARG A 225 10.16 -9.24 19.42
N ILE A 226 9.04 -9.92 19.71
CA ILE A 226 7.75 -9.62 19.06
C ILE A 226 7.35 -8.18 19.35
N VAL A 227 7.41 -7.74 20.61
CA VAL A 227 7.07 -6.36 21.00
C VAL A 227 7.95 -5.34 20.28
N LEU A 228 9.27 -5.56 20.29
CA LEU A 228 10.24 -4.66 19.64
C LEU A 228 10.01 -4.58 18.13
N LEU A 229 9.93 -5.73 17.46
CA LEU A 229 9.76 -5.80 16.01
C LEU A 229 8.40 -5.25 15.57
N SER A 230 7.33 -5.52 16.32
CA SER A 230 6.02 -4.92 16.06
C SER A 230 6.05 -3.40 16.17
N THR A 231 6.75 -2.86 17.17
CA THR A 231 6.94 -1.40 17.32
C THR A 231 7.61 -0.79 16.08
N ILE A 232 8.72 -1.39 15.64
CA ILE A 232 9.48 -0.92 14.47
C ILE A 232 8.66 -1.09 13.18
N PHE A 233 8.11 -2.27 12.94
CA PHE A 233 7.44 -2.58 11.68
C PHE A 233 6.10 -1.88 11.53
N GLN A 234 5.33 -1.70 12.61
CA GLN A 234 4.11 -0.88 12.53
C GLN A 234 4.44 0.59 12.28
N ALA A 235 5.53 1.13 12.84
CA ALA A 235 6.02 2.47 12.48
C ALA A 235 6.34 2.56 10.98
N LEU A 236 7.09 1.60 10.44
CA LEU A 236 7.43 1.55 9.01
C LEU A 236 6.18 1.40 8.12
N ILE A 237 5.24 0.51 8.47
CA ILE A 237 3.97 0.33 7.76
C ILE A 237 3.21 1.66 7.67
N THR A 238 3.17 2.40 8.78
CA THR A 238 2.49 3.70 8.86
C THR A 238 3.14 4.73 7.93
N VAL A 239 4.47 4.80 7.93
CA VAL A 239 5.24 5.68 7.04
C VAL A 239 5.02 5.30 5.58
N ILE A 240 5.08 4.02 5.24
CA ILE A 240 4.85 3.54 3.86
C ILE A 240 3.43 3.89 3.41
N THR A 241 2.43 3.76 4.29
CA THR A 241 1.03 4.11 3.98
C THR A 241 0.88 5.59 3.64
N ILE A 242 1.60 6.46 4.36
CA ILE A 242 1.62 7.90 4.12
C ILE A 242 2.30 8.22 2.78
N LEU A 243 3.44 7.59 2.51
CA LEU A 243 4.23 7.82 1.30
C LEU A 243 3.52 7.36 0.02
N LEU A 244 2.69 6.32 0.10
CA LEU A 244 1.96 5.80 -1.07
C LEU A 244 0.64 6.52 -1.34
N GLY A 245 0.22 7.41 -0.45
CA GLY A 245 -1.05 8.14 -0.57
C GLY A 245 -0.90 9.53 -1.19
N VAL A 246 -1.96 10.03 -1.81
CA VAL A 246 -1.99 11.42 -2.31
C VAL A 246 -2.45 12.36 -1.21
N PRO A 247 -1.71 13.43 -0.87
CA PRO A 247 -2.17 14.44 0.08
C PRO A 247 -3.53 15.05 -0.30
N LYS A 248 -4.39 15.30 0.69
CA LYS A 248 -5.56 16.18 0.54
C LYS A 248 -5.10 17.66 0.53
N GLY A 249 -5.87 18.53 -0.10
CA GLY A 249 -5.60 19.98 -0.15
C GLY A 249 -4.68 20.45 -1.28
N LEU A 250 -4.25 19.55 -2.18
CA LEU A 250 -3.50 19.92 -3.37
C LEU A 250 -4.36 20.70 -4.35
N ASP A 251 -3.77 21.70 -5.02
CA ASP A 251 -4.40 22.38 -6.16
C ASP A 251 -4.69 21.38 -7.29
N VAL A 252 -5.61 21.73 -8.19
CA VAL A 252 -6.09 20.87 -9.28
C VAL A 252 -4.92 20.33 -10.12
N PHE A 253 -3.97 21.20 -10.49
CA PHE A 253 -2.81 20.81 -11.29
C PHE A 253 -1.84 19.89 -10.53
N GLU A 254 -1.53 20.23 -9.28
CA GLU A 254 -0.64 19.41 -8.45
C GLU A 254 -1.24 18.03 -8.14
N LYS A 255 -2.55 17.98 -7.96
CA LYS A 255 -3.30 16.74 -7.73
C LYS A 255 -3.23 15.81 -8.95
N GLU A 256 -3.40 16.34 -10.17
CA GLU A 256 -3.27 15.53 -11.38
C GLU A 256 -1.87 14.95 -11.54
N GLU A 257 -0.83 15.75 -11.29
CA GLU A 257 0.56 15.31 -11.33
C GLU A 257 0.84 14.23 -10.26
N ALA A 258 0.36 14.45 -9.03
CA ALA A 258 0.47 13.50 -7.92
C ALA A 258 -0.25 12.17 -8.23
N ASP A 259 -1.42 12.21 -8.87
CA ASP A 259 -2.15 11.01 -9.30
C ASP A 259 -1.39 10.21 -10.37
N ILE A 260 -0.70 10.89 -11.30
CA ILE A 260 0.16 10.24 -12.31
C ILE A 260 1.36 9.57 -11.63
N ILE A 261 2.06 10.28 -10.73
CA ILE A 261 3.20 9.74 -9.99
C ILE A 261 2.75 8.55 -9.14
N ARG A 262 1.64 8.68 -8.41
CA ARG A 262 1.08 7.59 -7.62
C ARG A 262 0.74 6.38 -8.47
N LYS A 263 0.12 6.53 -9.64
CA LYS A 263 -0.16 5.41 -10.55
C LYS A 263 1.12 4.69 -10.97
N ARG A 264 2.20 5.43 -11.23
CA ARG A 264 3.51 4.84 -11.55
C ARG A 264 4.11 4.08 -10.37
N ILE A 265 4.12 4.69 -9.17
CA ILE A 265 4.64 4.04 -7.95
C ILE A 265 3.82 2.81 -7.60
N THR A 266 2.49 2.93 -7.62
CA THR A 266 1.56 1.83 -7.38
C THR A 266 1.80 0.71 -8.39
N GLY A 267 1.93 1.03 -9.68
CA GLY A 267 2.29 0.06 -10.71
C GLY A 267 3.61 -0.66 -10.43
N SER A 268 4.66 0.07 -10.03
CA SER A 268 5.98 -0.51 -9.76
C SER A 268 6.09 -1.27 -8.43
N VAL A 269 5.29 -0.93 -7.41
CA VAL A 269 5.39 -1.52 -6.06
C VAL A 269 4.29 -2.56 -5.81
N VAL A 270 3.05 -2.24 -6.17
CA VAL A 270 1.90 -3.12 -5.92
C VAL A 270 1.94 -4.34 -6.84
N ILE A 271 2.33 -4.20 -8.11
CA ILE A 271 2.35 -5.34 -9.03
C ILE A 271 3.34 -6.42 -8.58
N PRO A 272 4.62 -6.12 -8.26
CA PRO A 272 5.54 -7.14 -7.76
C PRO A 272 5.13 -7.74 -6.42
N LEU A 273 4.67 -6.92 -5.46
CA LEU A 273 4.19 -7.43 -4.16
C LEU A 273 2.97 -8.35 -4.34
N SER A 274 2.03 -7.97 -5.21
CA SER A 274 0.87 -8.82 -5.54
C SER A 274 1.30 -10.13 -6.18
N ALA A 275 2.29 -10.09 -7.09
CA ALA A 275 2.83 -11.28 -7.73
C ALA A 275 3.54 -12.21 -6.73
N ILE A 276 4.32 -11.65 -5.79
CA ILE A 276 4.96 -12.43 -4.72
C ILE A 276 3.92 -13.07 -3.79
N LEU A 277 2.88 -12.33 -3.40
CA LEU A 277 1.83 -12.85 -2.52
C LEU A 277 1.00 -13.94 -3.20
N VAL A 278 0.49 -13.68 -4.41
CA VAL A 278 -0.36 -14.63 -5.14
C VAL A 278 0.47 -15.81 -5.62
N GLY A 279 1.64 -15.56 -6.20
CA GLY A 279 2.57 -16.60 -6.64
C GLY A 279 3.08 -17.45 -5.49
N GLY A 280 3.41 -16.83 -4.35
CA GLY A 280 3.82 -17.52 -3.13
C GLY A 280 2.70 -18.39 -2.55
N LEU A 281 1.47 -17.87 -2.48
CA LEU A 281 0.31 -18.66 -2.03
C LEU A 281 0.07 -19.87 -2.94
N ILE A 282 0.09 -19.68 -4.25
CA ILE A 282 -0.05 -20.77 -5.23
C ILE A 282 1.08 -21.79 -5.04
N ALA A 283 2.32 -21.33 -4.87
CA ALA A 283 3.46 -22.20 -4.67
C ALA A 283 3.33 -23.05 -3.39
N VAL A 284 2.87 -22.47 -2.28
CA VAL A 284 2.62 -23.20 -1.03
C VAL A 284 1.53 -24.26 -1.21
N LEU A 285 0.41 -23.92 -1.87
CA LEU A 285 -0.67 -24.87 -2.13
C LEU A 285 -0.19 -26.04 -3.01
N ILE A 286 0.58 -25.75 -4.05
CA ILE A 286 1.16 -26.78 -4.92
C ILE A 286 2.13 -27.65 -4.09
N ALA A 287 3.04 -27.03 -3.32
CA ALA A 287 4.00 -27.76 -2.49
C ALA A 287 3.31 -28.71 -1.51
N GLN A 288 2.20 -28.29 -0.89
CA GLN A 288 1.44 -29.14 0.02
C GLN A 288 0.87 -30.38 -0.68
N VAL A 289 0.38 -30.23 -1.91
CA VAL A 289 -0.07 -31.36 -2.73
C VAL A 289 1.09 -32.31 -3.01
N PHE A 290 2.26 -31.80 -3.41
CA PHE A 290 3.43 -32.63 -3.71
C PHE A 290 3.96 -33.39 -2.49
N ILE A 291 3.96 -32.77 -1.31
CA ILE A 291 4.39 -33.41 -0.07
C ILE A 291 3.44 -34.56 0.31
N ASN A 292 2.13 -34.32 0.23
CA ASN A 292 1.13 -35.33 0.61
C ASN A 292 0.98 -36.46 -0.43
N PHE A 293 1.34 -36.21 -1.69
CA PHE A 293 1.11 -37.14 -2.81
C PHE A 293 2.38 -37.30 -3.66
N HIS A 294 3.49 -37.65 -3.01
CA HIS A 294 4.80 -37.77 -3.68
C HIS A 294 4.81 -38.81 -4.81
N ASP A 295 4.02 -39.89 -4.68
CA ASP A 295 3.88 -40.93 -5.72
C ASP A 295 3.29 -40.38 -7.04
N TYR A 296 2.50 -39.31 -6.96
CA TYR A 296 1.86 -38.67 -8.10
C TYR A 296 2.59 -37.40 -8.56
N ALA A 297 3.76 -37.09 -7.97
CA ALA A 297 4.57 -35.94 -8.36
C ALA A 297 4.84 -35.86 -9.87
N PRO A 298 5.12 -36.96 -10.60
CA PRO A 298 5.28 -36.91 -12.05
C PRO A 298 4.00 -36.51 -12.81
N LEU A 299 2.84 -36.99 -12.35
CA LEU A 299 1.54 -36.67 -12.94
C LEU A 299 1.19 -35.20 -12.72
N PHE A 300 1.38 -34.68 -11.50
CA PHE A 300 1.15 -33.27 -11.19
C PHE A 300 2.11 -32.36 -11.94
N ALA A 301 3.38 -32.74 -12.07
CA ALA A 301 4.34 -32.01 -12.88
C ALA A 301 3.86 -31.90 -14.35
N LEU A 302 3.37 -33.00 -14.93
CA LEU A 302 2.83 -32.99 -16.29
C LEU A 302 1.60 -32.08 -16.43
N ILE A 303 0.64 -32.18 -15.50
CA ILE A 303 -0.58 -31.35 -15.49
C ILE A 303 -0.24 -29.86 -15.34
N ILE A 304 0.66 -29.51 -14.42
CA ILE A 304 1.09 -28.13 -14.18
C ILE A 304 1.86 -27.60 -15.39
N SER A 305 2.78 -28.37 -15.97
CA SER A 305 3.47 -27.98 -17.20
C SER A 305 2.50 -27.76 -18.35
N ALA A 306 1.51 -28.64 -18.53
CA ALA A 306 0.48 -28.46 -19.56
C ALA A 306 -0.34 -27.18 -19.31
N ALA A 307 -0.73 -26.90 -18.06
CA ALA A 307 -1.44 -25.68 -17.68
C ALA A 307 -0.61 -24.42 -17.96
N ILE A 308 0.70 -24.42 -17.62
CA ILE A 308 1.62 -23.31 -17.90
C ILE A 308 1.79 -23.11 -19.41
N LEU A 309 1.89 -24.18 -20.20
CA LEU A 309 2.03 -24.10 -21.65
C LEU A 309 0.76 -23.56 -22.32
N ILE A 310 -0.42 -24.00 -21.88
CA ILE A 310 -1.71 -23.46 -22.34
C ILE A 310 -1.81 -21.98 -21.96
N PHE A 311 -1.46 -21.63 -20.72
CA PHE A 311 -1.46 -20.25 -20.26
C PHE A 311 -0.50 -19.37 -21.07
N SER A 312 0.74 -19.82 -21.26
CA SER A 312 1.76 -19.11 -22.05
C SER A 312 1.32 -18.97 -23.50
N SER A 313 0.66 -19.98 -24.07
CA SER A 313 0.11 -19.92 -25.43
C SER A 313 -1.01 -18.89 -25.55
N VAL A 314 -1.95 -18.84 -24.59
CA VAL A 314 -3.03 -17.85 -24.55
C VAL A 314 -2.46 -16.44 -24.37
N MET A 315 -1.47 -16.26 -23.50
CA MET A 315 -0.82 -14.97 -23.24
C MET A 315 0.12 -14.54 -24.38
N SER A 316 0.66 -15.48 -25.15
CA SER A 316 1.54 -15.24 -26.30
C SER A 316 0.78 -14.93 -27.60
N ALA A 317 -0.56 -14.92 -27.57
CA ALA A 317 -1.37 -14.60 -28.74
C ALA A 317 -1.28 -13.10 -29.10
N GLY A 318 -0.23 -12.75 -29.83
CA GLY A 318 -0.12 -11.51 -30.61
C GLY A 318 0.58 -10.33 -29.90
N PRO A 319 1.67 -9.77 -30.49
CA PRO A 319 2.25 -8.54 -29.99
C PRO A 319 1.25 -7.41 -30.25
N LYS A 320 0.72 -6.80 -29.17
CA LYS A 320 -0.23 -5.67 -29.09
C LYS A 320 -1.66 -5.99 -28.61
N ILE A 321 -2.01 -7.23 -28.26
CA ILE A 321 -3.29 -7.47 -27.58
C ILE A 321 -3.17 -7.03 -26.12
N LYS A 322 -3.96 -6.02 -25.71
CA LYS A 322 -4.04 -5.61 -24.30
C LYS A 322 -4.73 -6.72 -23.52
N ILE A 323 -3.99 -7.39 -22.64
CA ILE A 323 -4.56 -8.40 -21.75
C ILE A 323 -5.64 -7.74 -20.89
N THR A 324 -6.87 -8.23 -21.01
CA THR A 324 -8.02 -7.65 -20.30
C THR A 324 -8.12 -8.22 -18.88
N LYS A 325 -8.73 -7.46 -17.96
CA LYS A 325 -9.00 -7.95 -16.58
C LYS A 325 -9.79 -9.27 -16.59
N ASN A 326 -10.65 -9.47 -17.59
CA ASN A 326 -11.45 -10.67 -17.73
C ASN A 326 -10.59 -11.87 -18.13
N GLU A 327 -9.61 -11.72 -19.01
CA GLU A 327 -8.68 -12.80 -19.38
C GLU A 327 -7.83 -13.26 -18.19
N VAL A 328 -7.37 -12.31 -17.37
CA VAL A 328 -6.64 -12.63 -16.12
C VAL A 328 -7.55 -13.36 -15.13
N LEU A 329 -8.81 -12.91 -14.98
CA LEU A 329 -9.79 -13.55 -14.10
C LEU A 329 -10.15 -14.97 -14.55
N ILE A 330 -10.42 -15.17 -15.84
CA ILE A 330 -10.74 -16.49 -16.41
C ILE A 330 -9.55 -17.44 -16.20
N THR A 331 -8.33 -16.95 -16.40
CA THR A 331 -7.13 -17.74 -16.14
C THR A 331 -6.98 -18.10 -14.67
N ALA A 332 -7.11 -17.13 -13.77
CA ALA A 332 -7.02 -17.37 -12.33
C ALA A 332 -8.08 -18.38 -11.89
N LEU A 333 -9.31 -18.29 -12.43
CA LEU A 333 -10.38 -19.25 -12.19
C LEU A 333 -10.01 -20.65 -12.69
N GLY A 334 -9.39 -20.75 -13.87
CA GLY A 334 -8.89 -22.01 -14.44
C GLY A 334 -7.82 -22.66 -13.57
N ILE A 335 -6.84 -21.88 -13.09
CA ILE A 335 -5.80 -22.38 -12.17
C ILE A 335 -6.42 -22.82 -10.84
N ILE A 336 -7.32 -22.04 -10.25
CA ILE A 336 -8.00 -22.40 -9.00
C ILE A 336 -8.82 -23.69 -9.20
N THR A 337 -9.56 -23.80 -10.31
CA THR A 337 -10.35 -24.99 -10.62
C THR A 337 -9.45 -26.22 -10.78
N LEU A 338 -8.31 -26.08 -11.47
CA LEU A 338 -7.33 -27.15 -11.61
C LEU A 338 -6.77 -27.57 -10.25
N THR A 339 -6.42 -26.62 -9.38
CA THR A 339 -5.96 -26.88 -8.01
C THR A 339 -7.02 -27.61 -7.20
N VAL A 340 -8.30 -27.22 -7.32
CA VAL A 340 -9.42 -27.89 -6.66
C VAL A 340 -9.63 -29.31 -7.18
N ILE A 341 -9.53 -29.53 -8.50
CA ILE A 341 -9.63 -30.87 -9.10
C ILE A 341 -8.48 -31.75 -8.59
N ILE A 342 -7.25 -31.24 -8.61
CA ILE A 342 -6.07 -31.92 -8.09
C ILE A 342 -6.28 -32.29 -6.61
N ALA A 343 -6.72 -31.34 -5.79
CA ALA A 343 -6.99 -31.56 -4.37
C ALA A 343 -8.15 -32.55 -4.14
N SER A 344 -9.18 -32.55 -5.00
CA SER A 344 -10.33 -33.46 -4.91
C SER A 344 -9.97 -34.89 -5.30
N VAL A 345 -9.16 -35.06 -6.36
CA VAL A 345 -8.63 -36.38 -6.76
C VAL A 345 -7.76 -36.93 -5.63
N ALA A 346 -6.87 -36.10 -5.09
CA ALA A 346 -6.08 -36.39 -3.90
C ALA A 346 -6.94 -36.85 -2.70
N ALA A 347 -8.02 -36.12 -2.39
CA ALA A 347 -8.91 -36.43 -1.27
C ALA A 347 -9.77 -37.70 -1.50
N SER A 348 -10.09 -38.04 -2.75
CA SER A 348 -10.92 -39.21 -3.08
C SER A 348 -10.21 -40.56 -2.93
N GLN A 349 -8.89 -40.54 -2.74
CA GLN A 349 -8.02 -41.72 -2.63
C GLN A 349 -7.55 -41.97 -1.18
N LEU A 350 -8.15 -41.25 -0.22
CA LEU A 350 -7.95 -41.38 1.23
C LEU A 350 -9.05 -42.27 1.83
#